data_AF-A0AA51DBA0-F1
#
_entry.id   AF-A0AA51DBA0-F1
#
_cell.length_a   1.000
_cell.length_b   1.000
_cell.length_c   1.000
_cell.angle_alpha   90.00
_cell.angle_beta   90.00
_cell.angle_gamma   90.00
#
_symmetry.space_group_name_H-M   'P 1'
#
loop_
_entity.id
_entity.type
_entity.pdbx_description
1 polymer ?
#
loop_
_entity_poly.entity_id
_entity_poly.type
_entity_poly.pdbx_seq_one_letter_code
_entity_poly.pdbx_strand_id
1 'polypeptide(L)'
;MPMPKSVTKYSNKNGLTFTSGVDRANYTIRELSRAALKDVAKVLRKKMIAKLKNLPGMKKNKRLYKSTQYWVRKKETDLQMGFKHNTWYGVLQELGGNNQPKRSVLRDTVFESVDDIQKIEAQYLSAVEDEVKAKSLINEEGETGDEQNLGT
;
A
#
# COMPACT_ATOMS: atom_id res chain seq x y z
N MET A 1 -5.08 -7.59 -12.58
CA MET A 1 -4.63 -6.18 -12.74
C MET A 1 -4.06 -6.01 -14.14
N PRO A 2 -4.35 -4.92 -14.88
CA PRO A 2 -3.76 -4.69 -16.19
C PRO A 2 -2.26 -4.35 -16.06
N MET A 3 -1.40 -5.08 -16.78
CA MET A 3 0.06 -4.97 -16.69
C MET A 3 0.60 -3.76 -17.48
N PRO A 4 1.60 -3.02 -16.97
CA PRO A 4 2.19 -1.87 -17.65
C PRO A 4 3.12 -2.28 -18.80
N LYS A 5 3.08 -1.51 -19.90
CA LYS A 5 3.84 -1.71 -21.15
C LYS A 5 5.37 -1.81 -21.01
N SER A 6 5.95 -1.46 -19.86
CA SER A 6 7.41 -1.45 -19.66
C SER A 6 7.99 -2.81 -19.23
N VAL A 7 7.15 -3.72 -18.71
CA VAL A 7 7.54 -5.08 -18.27
C VAL A 7 7.03 -6.14 -19.26
N THR A 8 6.14 -5.74 -20.16
CA THR A 8 5.59 -6.56 -21.23
C THR A 8 6.23 -6.18 -22.56
N LYS A 9 6.95 -7.11 -23.18
CA LYS A 9 7.23 -7.03 -24.61
C LYS A 9 6.03 -7.64 -25.35
N TYR A 10 5.50 -6.92 -26.33
CA TYR A 10 4.53 -7.48 -27.27
C TYR A 10 5.33 -8.24 -28.33
N SER A 11 5.21 -9.57 -28.39
CA SER A 11 5.61 -10.33 -29.57
C SER A 11 4.45 -10.29 -30.56
N ASN A 12 4.68 -9.79 -31.77
CA ASN A 12 3.65 -9.46 -32.77
C ASN A 12 2.83 -10.66 -33.28
N LYS A 13 2.97 -11.88 -32.74
CA LYS A 13 2.34 -13.09 -33.30
C LYS A 13 1.95 -14.21 -32.30
N ASN A 14 1.58 -13.93 -31.04
CA ASN A 14 0.75 -14.80 -30.14
C ASN A 14 1.16 -14.72 -28.65
N GLY A 15 0.84 -13.62 -27.94
CA GLY A 15 0.78 -13.61 -26.48
C GLY A 15 1.75 -12.69 -25.73
N LEU A 16 1.41 -12.43 -24.45
CA LEU A 16 2.20 -11.62 -23.51
C LEU A 16 3.52 -12.32 -23.18
N THR A 17 4.66 -11.69 -23.45
CA THR A 17 5.98 -12.17 -23.03
C THR A 17 6.60 -11.21 -22.01
N PHE A 18 7.01 -11.75 -20.87
CA PHE A 18 7.76 -11.02 -19.84
C PHE A 18 9.24 -10.95 -20.24
N THR A 19 9.92 -9.83 -19.94
CA THR A 19 11.36 -9.68 -20.19
C THR A 19 12.23 -10.55 -19.27
N SER A 20 11.80 -10.74 -18.01
CA SER A 20 12.47 -11.56 -16.99
C SER A 20 11.54 -11.85 -15.81
N GLY A 21 11.71 -13.00 -15.14
CA GLY A 21 11.01 -13.31 -13.89
C GLY A 21 11.31 -12.31 -12.76
N VAL A 22 12.51 -11.73 -12.76
CA VAL A 22 12.97 -10.72 -11.80
C VAL A 22 12.18 -9.41 -11.95
N ASP A 23 11.96 -8.95 -13.19
CA ASP A 23 11.20 -7.73 -13.47
C ASP A 23 9.74 -7.85 -13.01
N ARG A 24 9.16 -9.03 -13.22
CA ARG A 24 7.80 -9.35 -12.77
C ARG A 24 7.72 -9.34 -11.24
N ALA A 25 8.66 -9.98 -10.54
CA ALA A 25 8.68 -10.01 -9.08
C ALA A 25 8.82 -8.59 -8.48
N ASN A 26 9.77 -7.80 -8.98
CA ASN A 26 9.99 -6.42 -8.56
C ASN A 26 8.74 -5.54 -8.81
N TYR A 27 8.06 -5.75 -9.93
CA TYR A 27 6.80 -5.06 -10.22
C TYR A 27 5.70 -5.44 -9.22
N THR A 28 5.50 -6.73 -8.97
CA THR A 28 4.49 -7.24 -8.05
C THR A 28 4.72 -6.70 -6.64
N ILE A 29 5.94 -6.81 -6.11
CA ILE A 29 6.31 -6.27 -4.80
C ILE A 29 5.98 -4.78 -4.71
N ARG A 30 6.35 -4.01 -5.74
CA ARG A 30 6.08 -2.57 -5.79
C ARG A 30 4.59 -2.24 -5.76
N GLU A 31 3.77 -2.91 -6.55
CA GLU A 31 2.32 -2.62 -6.58
C GLU A 31 1.60 -3.09 -5.32
N LEU A 32 1.99 -4.23 -4.73
CA LEU A 32 1.43 -4.68 -3.45
C LEU A 32 1.81 -3.74 -2.30
N SER A 33 3.06 -3.28 -2.26
CA SER A 33 3.50 -2.26 -1.31
C SER A 33 2.66 -0.98 -1.44
N ARG A 34 2.40 -0.54 -2.68
CA ARG A 34 1.54 0.64 -2.94
C ARG A 34 0.08 0.41 -2.58
N ALA A 35 -0.43 -0.81 -2.74
CA ALA A 35 -1.79 -1.16 -2.34
C ALA A 35 -1.93 -1.12 -0.81
N ALA A 36 -0.98 -1.73 -0.09
CA ALA A 36 -0.89 -1.69 1.37
C ALA A 36 -0.88 -0.25 1.89
N LEU A 37 0.00 0.60 1.37
CA LEU A 37 0.11 2.01 1.78
C LEU A 37 -1.17 2.82 1.52
N LYS A 38 -1.92 2.50 0.45
CA LYS A 38 -3.21 3.16 0.19
C LYS A 38 -4.26 2.79 1.24
N ASP A 39 -4.28 1.54 1.67
CA ASP A 39 -5.25 1.08 2.66
C ASP A 39 -4.89 1.56 4.06
N VAL A 40 -3.59 1.56 4.40
CA VAL A 40 -3.07 2.28 5.57
C VAL A 40 -3.52 3.75 5.58
N ALA A 41 -3.34 4.46 4.46
CA ALA A 41 -3.73 5.86 4.36
C ALA A 41 -5.23 6.09 4.56
N LYS A 42 -6.09 5.20 4.04
CA LYS A 42 -7.55 5.28 4.23
C LYS A 42 -7.92 5.10 5.71
N VAL A 43 -7.33 4.12 6.39
CA VAL A 43 -7.61 3.83 7.80
C VAL A 43 -7.14 5.00 8.68
N LEU A 44 -5.90 5.45 8.49
CA LEU A 44 -5.36 6.59 9.22
C LEU A 44 -6.21 7.85 9.01
N ARG A 45 -6.61 8.14 7.76
CA ARG A 45 -7.47 9.29 7.47
C ARG A 45 -8.84 9.17 8.15
N LYS A 46 -9.45 7.99 8.15
CA LYS A 46 -10.74 7.75 8.84
C LYS A 46 -10.63 8.02 10.34
N LYS A 47 -9.61 7.47 11.00
CA LYS A 47 -9.36 7.67 12.44
C LYS A 47 -9.05 9.12 12.77
N MET A 48 -8.19 9.74 11.97
CA MET A 48 -7.82 11.14 12.14
C MET A 48 -9.05 12.03 12.04
N ILE A 49 -9.92 11.83 11.03
CA ILE A 49 -11.16 12.60 10.89
C ILE A 49 -12.11 12.38 12.08
N ALA A 50 -12.17 11.17 12.63
CA ALA A 50 -12.97 10.91 13.83
C ALA A 50 -12.45 11.71 15.03
N LYS A 51 -11.13 11.70 15.29
CA LYS A 51 -10.52 12.54 16.33
C LYS A 51 -10.78 14.03 16.10
N LEU A 52 -10.62 14.49 14.87
CA LEU A 52 -10.85 15.88 14.50
C LEU A 52 -12.30 16.32 14.71
N LYS A 53 -13.28 15.44 14.50
CA LYS A 53 -14.70 15.73 14.75
C LYS A 53 -15.04 15.84 16.24
N ASN A 54 -14.26 15.21 17.11
CA ASN A 54 -14.44 15.29 18.57
C ASN A 54 -13.95 16.63 19.14
N LEU A 55 -13.21 17.43 18.36
CA LEU A 55 -12.79 18.76 18.78
C LEU A 55 -13.98 19.74 18.83
N PRO A 56 -13.95 20.73 19.74
CA PRO A 56 -15.02 21.71 19.89
C PRO A 56 -15.25 22.47 18.58
N GLY A 57 -16.51 22.58 18.16
CA GLY A 57 -16.91 23.25 16.91
C GLY A 57 -16.66 22.45 15.62
N MET A 58 -16.10 21.23 15.69
CA MET A 58 -15.67 20.48 14.50
C MET A 58 -16.60 19.33 14.11
N LYS A 59 -17.55 18.94 14.97
CA LYS A 59 -18.46 17.80 14.77
C LYS A 59 -19.20 17.81 13.42
N LYS A 60 -19.68 18.98 12.99
CA LYS A 60 -20.44 19.18 11.72
C LYS A 60 -19.58 19.71 10.57
N ASN A 61 -18.28 19.93 10.79
CA ASN A 61 -17.45 20.64 9.82
C ASN A 61 -17.00 19.72 8.67
N LYS A 62 -17.58 19.92 7.48
CA LYS A 62 -17.24 19.17 6.26
C LYS A 62 -15.85 19.50 5.71
N ARG A 63 -15.24 20.63 6.13
CA ARG A 63 -13.91 21.05 5.65
C ARG A 63 -12.81 20.08 6.08
N LEU A 64 -13.01 19.31 7.15
CA LEU A 64 -12.07 18.28 7.63
C LEU A 64 -11.66 17.27 6.56
N TYR A 65 -12.60 16.85 5.73
CA TYR A 65 -12.31 15.91 4.65
C TYR A 65 -11.48 16.55 3.52
N LYS A 66 -11.65 17.85 3.29
CA LYS A 66 -10.91 18.61 2.27
C LYS A 66 -9.53 19.06 2.76
N SER A 67 -9.38 19.28 4.07
CA SER A 67 -8.14 19.72 4.68
C SER A 67 -7.18 18.56 4.98
N THR A 68 -7.65 17.32 5.00
CA THR A 68 -6.82 16.14 5.29
C THR A 68 -6.51 15.39 3.99
N GLN A 69 -5.24 15.37 3.61
CA GLN A 69 -4.77 14.80 2.35
C GLN A 69 -3.69 13.76 2.59
N TYR A 70 -3.57 12.83 1.66
CA TYR A 70 -2.51 11.84 1.62
C TYR A 70 -2.08 11.59 0.18
N TRP A 71 -0.84 11.18 0.00
CA TRP A 71 -0.24 10.87 -1.27
C TRP A 71 0.67 9.64 -1.11
N VAL A 72 0.30 8.55 -1.80
CA VAL A 72 1.16 7.39 -1.94
C VAL A 72 1.97 7.57 -3.21
N ARG A 73 3.28 7.80 -3.07
CA ARG A 73 4.14 8.12 -4.22
C ARG A 73 4.48 6.85 -5.00
N LYS A 74 4.42 6.95 -6.32
CA LYS A 74 4.57 5.79 -7.22
C LYS A 74 6.01 5.31 -7.37
N LYS A 75 6.98 6.24 -7.35
CA LYS A 75 8.39 5.92 -7.59
C LYS A 75 9.10 5.55 -6.29
N GLU A 76 8.89 6.35 -5.25
CA GLU A 76 9.51 6.24 -3.93
C GLU A 76 8.82 5.22 -3.03
N THR A 77 7.60 4.79 -3.39
CA THR A 77 6.82 3.78 -2.64
C THR A 77 6.64 4.11 -1.16
N ASP A 78 6.33 5.36 -0.86
CA ASP A 78 6.09 5.84 0.49
C ASP A 78 4.74 6.56 0.60
N LEU A 79 4.29 6.75 1.84
CA LEU A 79 3.06 7.45 2.18
C LEU A 79 3.39 8.80 2.81
N GLN A 80 2.95 9.87 2.16
CA GLN A 80 2.92 11.21 2.74
C GLN A 80 1.49 11.54 3.16
N MET A 81 1.30 12.01 4.38
CA MET A 81 -0.01 12.36 4.91
C MET A 81 0.08 13.65 5.73
N GLY A 82 -0.94 14.50 5.62
CA GLY A 82 -0.92 15.75 6.34
C GLY A 82 -2.14 16.63 6.12
N PHE A 83 -1.98 17.87 6.58
CA PHE A 83 -2.98 18.91 6.45
C PHE A 83 -2.65 19.82 5.28
N LYS A 84 -3.66 20.12 4.45
CA LYS A 84 -3.56 21.14 3.42
C LYS A 84 -3.25 22.49 4.07
N HIS A 85 -2.26 23.18 3.52
CA HIS A 85 -1.85 24.51 3.97
C HIS A 85 -3.04 25.50 3.95
N ASN A 86 -3.10 26.43 4.92
CA ASN A 86 -4.12 27.49 5.06
C ASN A 86 -5.59 27.08 5.21
N THR A 87 -5.93 25.79 5.32
CA THR A 87 -7.36 25.41 5.30
C THR A 87 -8.01 25.44 6.68
N TRP A 88 -7.22 25.34 7.76
CA TRP A 88 -7.76 25.17 9.12
C TRP A 88 -6.72 25.38 10.27
N TYR A 89 -5.56 25.99 9.99
CA TYR A 89 -4.42 25.99 10.93
C TYR A 89 -4.01 24.59 11.40
N GLY A 90 -4.31 23.54 10.62
CA GLY A 90 -4.04 22.15 11.01
C GLY A 90 -2.58 21.91 11.39
N VAL A 91 -1.64 22.55 10.69
CA VAL A 91 -0.20 22.50 11.03
C VAL A 91 0.10 23.16 12.38
N LEU A 92 -0.50 24.31 12.69
CA LEU A 92 -0.33 24.98 14.00
C LEU A 92 -1.00 24.21 15.14
N GLN A 93 -2.15 23.57 14.89
CA GLN A 93 -2.75 22.68 15.88
C GLN A 93 -1.86 21.46 16.13
N GLU A 94 -1.10 21.04 15.13
CA GLU A 94 -0.27 19.85 15.22
C GLU A 94 1.08 20.09 15.90
N LEU A 95 1.63 21.28 15.77
CA LEU A 95 2.89 21.68 16.38
C LEU A 95 2.71 22.50 17.67
N GLY A 96 1.53 23.12 17.86
CA GLY A 96 1.30 24.16 18.85
C GLY A 96 1.70 25.54 18.32
N GLY A 97 1.09 26.60 18.86
CA GLY A 97 1.40 27.98 18.47
C GLY A 97 0.37 28.99 18.97
N ASN A 98 0.76 30.27 19.07
CA ASN A 98 -0.10 31.38 19.51
C ASN A 98 -0.91 31.07 20.79
N ASN A 99 -0.22 30.68 21.87
CA ASN A 99 -0.82 30.32 23.16
C ASN A 99 -1.77 29.10 23.11
N GLN A 100 -1.80 28.33 22.02
CA GLN A 100 -2.53 27.07 21.93
C GLN A 100 -1.59 25.86 22.10
N PRO A 101 -1.96 24.88 22.94
CA PRO A 101 -1.17 23.68 23.12
C PRO A 101 -1.21 22.80 21.87
N LYS A 102 -0.13 22.04 21.69
CA LYS A 102 0.00 21.02 20.66
C LYS A 102 -1.09 19.95 20.80
N ARG A 103 -1.86 19.70 19.75
CA ARG A 103 -2.90 18.65 19.71
C ARG A 103 -2.41 17.31 19.18
N SER A 104 -1.36 17.29 18.36
CA SER A 104 -0.72 16.06 17.82
C SER A 104 -1.69 15.05 17.19
N VAL A 105 -2.80 15.48 16.59
CA VAL A 105 -3.85 14.58 16.10
C VAL A 105 -3.35 13.59 15.05
N LEU A 106 -2.61 14.04 14.04
CA LEU A 106 -2.00 13.18 13.03
C LEU A 106 -0.95 12.26 13.67
N ARG A 107 -0.03 12.83 14.45
CA ARG A 107 1.06 12.07 15.07
C ARG A 107 0.51 10.97 15.97
N ASP A 108 -0.39 11.29 16.87
CA ASP A 108 -0.99 10.36 17.82
C ASP A 108 -1.85 9.32 17.10
N THR A 109 -2.57 9.71 16.04
CA THR A 109 -3.32 8.72 15.23
C THR A 109 -2.40 7.68 14.61
N VAL A 110 -1.22 8.08 14.12
CA VAL A 110 -0.24 7.13 13.56
C VAL A 110 0.32 6.22 14.64
N PHE A 111 0.77 6.77 15.77
CA PHE A 111 1.32 5.99 16.88
C PHE A 111 0.30 5.00 17.47
N GLU A 112 -0.94 5.41 17.66
CA GLU A 112 -2.01 4.52 18.15
C GLU A 112 -2.47 3.49 17.11
N SER A 113 -2.09 3.64 15.84
CA SER A 113 -2.51 2.74 14.76
C SER A 113 -1.38 1.84 14.27
N VAL A 114 -0.26 1.76 14.98
CA VAL A 114 0.88 0.90 14.58
C VAL A 114 0.44 -0.55 14.37
N ASP A 115 -0.38 -1.10 15.26
CA ASP A 115 -0.89 -2.48 15.12
C ASP A 115 -1.77 -2.66 13.88
N ASP A 116 -2.59 -1.67 13.55
CA ASP A 116 -3.42 -1.72 12.34
C ASP A 116 -2.57 -1.59 11.07
N ILE A 117 -1.54 -0.76 11.10
CA ILE A 117 -0.57 -0.63 10.01
C ILE A 117 0.11 -1.97 9.78
N GLN A 118 0.64 -2.59 10.85
CA GLN A 118 1.28 -3.91 10.78
C GLN A 118 0.34 -4.97 10.24
N LYS A 119 -0.92 -5.02 10.71
CA LYS A 119 -1.92 -5.99 10.21
C LYS A 119 -2.20 -5.81 8.72
N ILE A 120 -2.36 -4.57 8.26
CA ILE A 120 -2.62 -4.28 6.84
C ILE A 120 -1.39 -4.67 6.02
N GLU A 121 -0.20 -4.23 6.41
CA GLU A 121 1.04 -4.54 5.67
C GLU A 121 1.33 -6.04 5.63
N ALA A 122 1.08 -6.76 6.73
CA ALA A 122 1.23 -8.21 6.80
C ALA A 122 0.32 -8.97 5.81
N GLN A 123 -0.92 -8.52 5.60
CA GLN A 123 -1.84 -9.14 4.64
C GLN A 123 -1.32 -9.09 3.20
N TYR A 124 -0.61 -8.01 2.84
CA TYR A 124 -0.01 -7.89 1.51
C TYR A 124 1.31 -8.64 1.40
N LEU A 125 2.08 -8.73 2.48
CA LEU A 125 3.31 -9.52 2.52
C LEU A 125 3.02 -11.02 2.42
N SER A 126 2.00 -11.51 3.12
CA SER A 126 1.58 -12.92 3.03
C SER A 126 1.13 -13.27 1.61
N ALA A 127 0.42 -12.35 0.93
CA ALA A 127 0.03 -12.54 -0.46
C ALA A 127 1.24 -12.64 -1.41
N VAL A 128 2.35 -11.96 -1.12
CA VAL A 128 3.62 -12.15 -1.86
C VAL A 128 4.20 -13.54 -1.59
N GLU A 129 4.24 -13.94 -0.33
CA GLU A 129 4.78 -15.25 0.08
C GLU A 129 4.02 -16.41 -0.57
N ASP A 130 2.68 -16.34 -0.57
CA ASP A 130 1.81 -17.34 -1.18
C ASP A 130 2.04 -17.44 -2.70
N GLU A 131 2.22 -16.32 -3.40
CA GLU A 131 2.54 -16.32 -4.85
C GLU A 131 3.93 -16.95 -5.11
N VAL A 132 4.92 -16.67 -4.25
CA VAL A 132 6.27 -17.23 -4.36
C VAL A 132 6.25 -18.73 -4.09
N LYS A 133 5.57 -19.16 -3.02
CA LYS A 133 5.38 -20.58 -2.68
C LYS A 133 4.68 -21.32 -3.81
N ALA A 134 3.57 -20.79 -4.32
CA ALA A 134 2.84 -21.40 -5.43
C ALA A 134 3.72 -21.59 -6.66
N LYS A 135 4.58 -20.61 -7.00
CA LYS A 135 5.54 -20.75 -8.12
C LYS A 135 6.63 -21.78 -7.85
N SER A 136 7.15 -21.85 -6.62
CA SER A 136 8.20 -22.83 -6.28
C SER A 136 7.72 -24.28 -6.33
N LEU A 137 6.41 -24.50 -6.14
CA LEU A 137 5.79 -25.82 -6.20
C LEU A 137 5.43 -26.26 -7.62
N ILE A 138 5.43 -25.33 -8.59
CA ILE A 138 5.18 -25.65 -10.01
C ILE A 138 6.51 -26.09 -10.62
N ASN A 139 6.68 -27.40 -10.78
CA ASN A 139 7.76 -27.95 -11.61
C ASN A 139 7.26 -28.01 -13.07
N GLU A 140 7.79 -27.15 -13.94
CA GLU A 140 7.45 -27.17 -15.37
C GLU A 140 8.27 -28.22 -16.15
N GLU A 141 9.29 -28.80 -15.53
CA GLU A 141 9.93 -30.01 -16.04
C GLU A 141 8.96 -31.17 -15.85
N GLY A 142 8.37 -31.65 -16.96
CA GLY A 142 7.48 -32.80 -16.93
C GLY A 142 8.17 -33.99 -16.26
N GLU A 143 7.51 -34.59 -15.26
CA GLU A 143 7.92 -35.89 -14.74
C GLU A 143 7.85 -36.90 -15.89
N THR A 144 9.01 -37.30 -16.40
CA THR A 144 9.08 -38.51 -17.22
C THR A 144 9.08 -39.65 -16.22
N GLY A 145 7.91 -40.26 -16.00
CA GLY A 145 7.83 -41.49 -15.23
C GLY A 145 8.75 -42.51 -15.89
N ASP A 146 9.65 -43.12 -15.10
CA ASP A 146 10.51 -44.18 -15.58
C ASP A 146 9.64 -45.24 -16.27
N GLU A 147 9.68 -45.30 -17.61
CA GLU A 147 9.17 -46.45 -18.33
C GLU A 147 10.01 -47.62 -17.83
N GLN A 148 9.40 -48.44 -16.98
CA GLN A 148 9.96 -49.72 -16.58
C GLN A 148 10.27 -50.48 -17.85
N ASN A 149 11.55 -50.52 -18.16
CA ASN A 149 12.12 -51.28 -19.25
C ASN A 149 11.97 -52.77 -18.87
N LEU A 150 10.77 -53.33 -19.06
CA LEU A 150 10.56 -54.79 -19.07
C LEU A 150 11.12 -55.31 -20.40
N GLY A 151 12.46 -55.33 -20.46
CA GLY A 151 13.23 -56.02 -21.48
C GLY A 151 13.44 -57.47 -21.08
N THR A 152 12.85 -58.35 -21.90
CA THR A 152 13.07 -59.80 -22.11
C THR A 152 12.78 -60.78 -20.97
#